data_AF-A0AAD2GCF9-F1
#
_entry.id   AF-A0AAD2GCF9-F1
#
_cell.length_a   1.000
_cell.length_b   1.000
_cell.length_c   1.000
_cell.angle_alpha   90.00
_cell.angle_beta   90.00
_cell.angle_gamma   90.00
#
_symmetry.space_group_name_H-M   'P 1'
#
loop_
_entity.id
_entity.type
_entity.pdbx_description
1 polymer ?
#
loop_
_entity_poly.entity_id
_entity_poly.type
_entity_poly.pdbx_seq_one_letter_code
_entity_poly.pdbx_strand_id
1 'polypeptide(L)'
;MSVISQQYKQKSNCLGIRLETPQESRNSLLTKEDEQKAKENDAMLVEALNGLTFEERQEQQEIVHGVDEMTADESTFIESTLKDLDNILLRTKHGTVYETAESLNPEYVGARAFRIMFLRGNRYDAKASAKQMLNFFEWKEQLFGREKLVKDITMEDLDEDDRACMRTGSIQIPGKDRSNRTIIFHLPGLRQFKTLINELRARYYIWMTALKSEECQLRGAVAVLYGVGDFKDKKEGGGYVEHTRLVLALPLHQAALHVFTDSSAEYILGNGVIRMLPRKVRARYIIHFGSHMESQYLFPTYGIPLSILPLKPMTFEANLEPHHKWYQSCLSNDKIDFTDLVQSNRTRTEYNDNDVLYVAGKKSNNAGNHRLRVLVADLSRIYDSGIKEKQRTVVDGMIGEIHKTGGRFLKQNPGSDSDWTEVPLDEVRIKITQMFRNHRRRAGALIQGGCLIADEPLPNDVVFGKTHRSRGSDLMHYLIKTRSDEYNSLDRGMKVQVVDAVLERIKGEGGRFLQTAPEHGGWLEVTTEMARIRVSKYFRNNRRQAKRNG
;
A
#
# COMPACT_ATOMS: atom_id res chain seq x y z
N MET A 1 -31.64 -9.93 -21.25
CA MET A 1 -31.75 -9.94 -19.77
C MET A 1 -30.81 -11.02 -19.29
N SER A 2 -29.62 -10.63 -18.82
CA SER A 2 -28.58 -11.59 -18.42
C SER A 2 -29.05 -12.50 -17.28
N VAL A 3 -28.44 -13.68 -17.14
CA VAL A 3 -28.69 -14.64 -16.05
C VAL A 3 -28.56 -13.99 -14.65
N ILE A 4 -27.73 -12.95 -14.53
CA ILE A 4 -27.54 -12.17 -13.31
C ILE A 4 -28.77 -11.27 -13.02
N SER A 5 -29.37 -10.67 -14.06
CA SER A 5 -30.63 -9.92 -13.92
C SER A 5 -31.80 -10.82 -13.50
N GLN A 6 -31.82 -12.08 -13.95
CA GLN A 6 -32.80 -13.07 -13.46
C GLN A 6 -32.56 -13.49 -12.01
N GLN A 7 -31.30 -13.68 -11.58
CA GLN A 7 -30.98 -13.96 -10.17
C GLN A 7 -31.37 -12.81 -9.25
N TYR A 8 -31.23 -11.55 -9.68
CA TYR A 8 -31.70 -10.40 -8.91
C TYR A 8 -33.23 -10.32 -8.83
N LYS A 9 -33.95 -10.58 -9.93
CA LYS A 9 -35.43 -10.70 -9.91
C LYS A 9 -35.92 -11.78 -8.95
N GLN A 10 -35.20 -12.90 -8.86
CA GLN A 10 -35.50 -13.96 -7.89
C GLN A 10 -35.22 -13.52 -6.44
N LYS A 11 -34.10 -12.81 -6.20
CA LYS A 11 -33.71 -12.37 -4.85
C LYS A 11 -34.56 -11.21 -4.31
N SER A 12 -35.00 -10.29 -5.17
CA SER A 12 -35.95 -9.23 -4.82
C SER A 12 -37.33 -9.78 -4.48
N ASN A 13 -37.76 -10.85 -5.17
CA ASN A 13 -39.00 -11.56 -4.83
C ASN A 13 -38.91 -12.28 -3.46
N CYS A 14 -37.73 -12.73 -3.03
CA CYS A 14 -37.53 -13.31 -1.70
C CYS A 14 -37.53 -12.29 -0.55
N LEU A 15 -37.23 -11.01 -0.80
CA LEU A 15 -37.15 -9.98 0.23
C LEU A 15 -38.47 -9.23 0.49
N GLY A 16 -39.54 -9.54 -0.25
CA GLY A 16 -40.86 -8.91 -0.08
C GLY A 16 -40.90 -7.40 -0.37
N ILE A 17 -39.82 -6.83 -0.93
CA ILE A 17 -39.76 -5.43 -1.33
C ILE A 17 -40.47 -5.31 -2.67
N ARG A 18 -41.76 -4.94 -2.63
CA ARG A 18 -42.54 -4.61 -3.83
C ARG A 18 -42.16 -3.20 -4.28
N LEU A 19 -41.05 -3.08 -5.02
CA LEU A 19 -40.76 -1.87 -5.79
C LEU A 19 -41.81 -1.81 -6.91
N GLU A 20 -42.73 -0.85 -6.84
CA GLU A 20 -43.55 -0.49 -8.00
C GLU A 20 -42.60 -0.05 -9.10
N THR A 21 -42.42 -0.88 -10.13
CA THR A 21 -41.55 -0.54 -11.25
C THR A 21 -42.24 0.53 -12.08
N PRO A 22 -41.64 1.72 -12.29
CA PRO A 22 -42.08 2.66 -13.31
C PRO A 22 -41.66 2.08 -14.66
N GLN A 23 -42.38 1.05 -15.11
CA GLN A 23 -42.03 0.28 -16.29
C GLN A 23 -42.79 0.75 -17.53
N GLU A 24 -43.88 1.50 -17.36
CA GLU A 24 -44.76 1.92 -18.45
C GLU A 24 -44.36 3.26 -19.11
N SER A 25 -43.54 4.11 -18.46
CA SER A 25 -43.01 5.34 -19.09
C SER A 25 -41.62 5.18 -19.71
N ARG A 26 -41.01 3.99 -19.63
CA ARG A 26 -39.61 3.71 -20.00
C ARG A 26 -39.41 3.01 -21.36
N ASN A 27 -40.45 2.93 -22.19
CA ASN A 27 -40.30 2.53 -23.59
C ASN A 27 -39.90 3.74 -24.46
N SER A 28 -38.71 4.29 -24.24
CA SER A 28 -38.01 4.85 -25.40
C SER A 28 -37.73 3.64 -26.30
N LEU A 29 -38.42 3.56 -27.44
CA LEU A 29 -38.36 2.41 -28.36
C LEU A 29 -36.90 2.05 -28.68
N LEU A 30 -36.37 1.05 -27.97
CA LEU A 30 -35.17 0.37 -28.43
C LEU A 30 -35.49 -0.16 -29.81
N THR A 31 -34.63 0.16 -30.77
CA THR A 31 -34.80 -0.41 -32.09
C THR A 31 -34.59 -1.92 -31.97
N LYS A 32 -35.23 -2.71 -32.85
CA LYS A 32 -34.95 -4.16 -32.91
C LYS A 32 -33.45 -4.44 -33.11
N GLU A 33 -32.74 -3.51 -33.76
CA GLU A 33 -31.30 -3.56 -33.92
C GLU A 33 -30.56 -3.42 -32.58
N ASP A 34 -30.99 -2.51 -31.70
CA ASP A 34 -30.41 -2.33 -30.37
C ASP A 34 -30.57 -3.56 -29.48
N GLU A 35 -31.76 -4.17 -29.49
CA GLU A 35 -32.01 -5.42 -28.77
C GLU A 35 -31.14 -6.57 -29.29
N GLN A 36 -30.91 -6.63 -30.60
CA GLN A 36 -30.06 -7.64 -31.23
C GLN A 36 -28.59 -7.45 -30.82
N LYS A 37 -28.07 -6.22 -30.89
CA LYS A 37 -26.71 -5.90 -30.44
C LYS A 37 -26.51 -6.19 -28.96
N ALA A 38 -27.54 -5.98 -28.14
CA ALA A 38 -27.48 -6.31 -26.73
C ALA A 38 -27.41 -7.83 -26.48
N LYS A 39 -28.17 -8.63 -27.23
CA LYS A 39 -28.08 -10.10 -27.19
C LYS A 39 -26.71 -10.60 -27.64
N GLU A 40 -26.11 -9.96 -28.65
CA GLU A 40 -24.75 -10.28 -29.09
C GLU A 40 -23.71 -10.04 -27.99
N ASN A 41 -23.85 -8.96 -27.21
CA ASN A 41 -23.00 -8.70 -26.05
C ASN A 41 -23.10 -9.78 -24.97
N ASP A 42 -24.34 -10.09 -24.58
CA ASP A 42 -24.59 -11.14 -23.60
C ASP A 42 -23.99 -12.47 -24.10
N ALA A 43 -24.15 -12.80 -25.39
CA ALA A 43 -23.57 -14.01 -26.00
C ALA A 43 -22.04 -14.02 -25.94
N MET A 44 -21.38 -12.89 -26.22
CA MET A 44 -19.91 -12.76 -26.15
C MET A 44 -19.35 -12.92 -24.74
N LEU A 45 -20.04 -12.39 -23.73
CA LEU A 45 -19.66 -12.56 -22.33
C LEU A 45 -19.86 -14.01 -21.88
N VAL A 46 -20.98 -14.62 -22.28
CA VAL A 46 -21.26 -16.04 -22.02
C VAL A 46 -20.22 -16.94 -22.69
N GLU A 47 -19.85 -16.69 -23.94
CA GLU A 47 -18.81 -17.43 -24.66
C GLU A 47 -17.44 -17.29 -23.96
N ALA A 48 -17.09 -16.07 -23.54
CA ALA A 48 -15.85 -15.82 -22.80
C ALA A 48 -15.80 -16.67 -21.53
N LEU A 49 -16.88 -16.69 -20.73
CA LEU A 49 -17.01 -17.49 -19.51
C LEU A 49 -17.02 -19.00 -19.79
N ASN A 50 -17.68 -19.45 -20.86
CA ASN A 50 -17.92 -20.86 -21.12
C ASN A 50 -16.66 -21.66 -21.47
N GLY A 51 -15.65 -21.03 -22.07
CA GLY A 51 -14.37 -21.74 -22.28
C GLY A 51 -13.26 -21.35 -21.31
N LEU A 52 -13.59 -20.67 -20.21
CA LEU A 52 -12.76 -20.76 -19.02
C LEU A 52 -13.03 -22.11 -18.33
N THR A 53 -12.07 -22.65 -17.59
CA THR A 53 -12.36 -23.80 -16.71
C THR A 53 -13.26 -23.38 -15.55
N PHE A 54 -13.75 -24.35 -14.77
CA PHE A 54 -14.54 -24.04 -13.58
C PHE A 54 -13.72 -23.22 -12.57
N GLU A 55 -12.47 -23.63 -12.34
CA GLU A 55 -11.51 -22.99 -11.44
C GLU A 55 -11.18 -21.57 -11.93
N GLU A 56 -10.94 -21.39 -13.23
CA GLU A 56 -10.69 -20.07 -13.80
C GLU A 56 -11.92 -19.14 -13.65
N ARG A 57 -13.14 -19.64 -13.85
CA ARG A 57 -14.37 -18.85 -13.62
C ARG A 57 -14.50 -18.43 -12.16
N GLN A 58 -14.26 -19.36 -11.23
CA GLN A 58 -14.31 -19.08 -9.81
C GLN A 58 -13.26 -18.02 -9.44
N GLU A 59 -12.02 -18.17 -9.90
CA GLU A 59 -10.95 -17.19 -9.71
C GLU A 59 -11.36 -15.80 -10.25
N GLN A 60 -11.89 -15.72 -11.48
CA GLN A 60 -12.33 -14.43 -12.03
C GLN A 60 -13.46 -13.80 -11.21
N GLN A 61 -14.38 -14.61 -10.68
CA GLN A 61 -15.47 -14.13 -9.83
C GLN A 61 -14.94 -13.63 -8.48
N GLU A 62 -14.02 -14.36 -7.86
CA GLU A 62 -13.36 -13.95 -6.62
C GLU A 62 -12.63 -12.62 -6.80
N ILE A 63 -11.91 -12.45 -7.91
CA ILE A 63 -11.28 -11.18 -8.26
C ILE A 63 -12.33 -10.08 -8.41
N VAL A 64 -13.42 -10.28 -9.15
CA VAL A 64 -14.43 -9.22 -9.34
C VAL A 64 -14.98 -8.71 -7.99
N HIS A 65 -15.21 -9.62 -7.03
CA HIS A 65 -15.69 -9.26 -5.69
C HIS A 65 -14.58 -8.84 -4.72
N GLY A 66 -13.31 -8.91 -5.13
CA GLY A 66 -12.16 -8.57 -4.31
C GLY A 66 -11.92 -9.54 -3.15
N VAL A 67 -12.33 -10.79 -3.29
CA VAL A 67 -12.07 -11.83 -2.27
C VAL A 67 -10.86 -12.69 -2.62
N ASP A 68 -10.13 -12.34 -3.69
CA ASP A 68 -8.93 -13.04 -4.10
C ASP A 68 -7.76 -12.84 -3.13
N GLU A 69 -7.01 -13.92 -2.90
CA GLU A 69 -5.83 -13.86 -2.05
C GLU A 69 -4.66 -13.22 -2.80
N MET A 70 -4.02 -12.24 -2.14
CA MET A 70 -2.83 -11.60 -2.69
C MET A 70 -1.65 -12.57 -2.60
N THR A 71 -1.08 -12.91 -3.75
CA THR A 71 0.18 -13.66 -3.80
C THR A 71 1.30 -12.76 -3.30
N ALA A 72 2.10 -13.26 -2.36
CA ALA A 72 3.24 -12.51 -1.85
C ALA A 72 4.38 -12.49 -2.87
N ASP A 73 5.07 -11.36 -2.94
CA ASP A 73 6.26 -11.18 -3.78
C ASP A 73 7.45 -11.95 -3.19
N GLU A 74 7.55 -13.22 -3.55
CA GLU A 74 8.72 -14.03 -3.21
C GLU A 74 9.90 -13.63 -4.09
N SER A 75 10.97 -13.13 -3.47
CA SER A 75 12.13 -12.57 -4.19
C SER A 75 12.73 -13.54 -5.20
N THR A 76 12.84 -14.83 -4.87
CA THR A 76 13.41 -15.84 -5.78
C THR A 76 12.53 -16.10 -7.00
N PHE A 77 11.21 -16.06 -6.82
CA PHE A 77 10.25 -16.21 -7.91
C PHE A 77 10.35 -15.04 -8.88
N ILE A 78 10.38 -13.80 -8.36
CA ILE A 78 10.49 -12.58 -9.16
C ILE A 78 11.77 -12.59 -10.02
N GLU A 79 12.92 -12.96 -9.45
CA GLU A 79 14.17 -13.02 -10.21
C GLU A 79 14.12 -14.06 -11.34
N SER A 80 13.46 -15.20 -11.11
CA SER A 80 13.23 -16.20 -12.16
C SER A 80 12.35 -15.64 -13.28
N THR A 81 11.24 -14.98 -12.94
CA THR A 81 10.32 -14.42 -13.94
C THR A 81 10.94 -13.25 -14.72
N LEU A 82 11.76 -12.41 -14.07
CA LEU A 82 12.51 -11.36 -14.74
C LEU A 82 13.48 -11.94 -15.77
N LYS A 83 14.16 -13.04 -15.45
CA LYS A 83 15.03 -13.75 -16.40
C LYS A 83 14.24 -14.28 -17.59
N ASP A 84 13.05 -14.83 -17.35
CA ASP A 84 12.18 -15.30 -18.43
C ASP A 84 11.68 -14.14 -19.31
N LEU A 85 11.32 -13.01 -18.70
CA LEU A 85 10.95 -11.78 -19.41
C LEU A 85 12.09 -11.29 -20.32
N ASP A 86 13.32 -11.22 -19.79
CA ASP A 86 14.51 -10.81 -20.54
C ASP A 86 14.77 -11.74 -21.74
N ASN A 87 14.66 -13.06 -21.54
CA ASN A 87 14.80 -14.05 -22.62
C ASN A 87 13.78 -13.87 -23.74
N ILE A 88 12.54 -13.49 -23.41
CA ILE A 88 11.48 -13.26 -24.40
C ILE A 88 11.73 -11.96 -25.15
N LEU A 89 12.03 -10.87 -24.43
CA LEU A 89 12.32 -9.57 -25.02
C LEU A 89 13.51 -9.63 -25.97
N LEU A 90 14.57 -10.37 -25.62
CA LEU A 90 15.74 -10.60 -26.50
C LEU A 90 15.36 -11.20 -27.86
N ARG A 91 14.30 -12.01 -27.93
CA ARG A 91 13.86 -12.67 -29.18
C ARG A 91 12.86 -11.83 -29.97
N THR A 92 12.15 -10.92 -29.33
CA THR A 92 11.01 -10.21 -29.93
C THR A 92 11.22 -8.72 -30.14
N LYS A 93 12.30 -8.12 -29.60
CA LYS A 93 12.48 -6.66 -29.63
C LYS A 93 12.96 -6.08 -30.95
N HIS A 94 13.54 -6.87 -31.84
CA HIS A 94 14.17 -6.34 -33.06
C HIS A 94 13.19 -5.55 -33.94
N GLY A 95 13.58 -4.34 -34.33
CA GLY A 95 12.79 -3.41 -35.14
C GLY A 95 11.66 -2.73 -34.39
N THR A 96 11.53 -2.92 -33.08
CA THR A 96 10.45 -2.34 -32.27
C THR A 96 10.85 -1.00 -31.65
N VAL A 97 9.85 -0.23 -31.21
CA VAL A 97 10.06 1.00 -30.44
C VAL A 97 10.73 0.70 -29.08
N TYR A 98 10.51 -0.48 -28.51
CA TYR A 98 11.23 -0.93 -27.32
C TYR A 98 12.75 -1.01 -27.55
N GLU A 99 13.21 -1.59 -28.67
CA GLU A 99 14.66 -1.65 -28.99
C GLU A 99 15.23 -0.23 -29.16
N THR A 100 14.44 0.68 -29.75
CA THR A 100 14.80 2.10 -29.80
C THR A 100 14.93 2.71 -28.40
N ALA A 101 13.96 2.49 -27.51
CA ALA A 101 14.01 2.97 -26.12
C ALA A 101 15.22 2.40 -25.37
N GLU A 102 15.48 1.10 -25.49
CA GLU A 102 16.59 0.42 -24.84
C GLU A 102 17.95 0.96 -25.36
N SER A 103 18.04 1.29 -26.65
CA SER A 103 19.25 1.91 -27.22
C SER A 103 19.47 3.35 -26.72
N LEU A 104 18.40 4.10 -26.44
CA LEU A 104 18.46 5.48 -25.95
C LEU A 104 18.86 5.53 -24.47
N ASN A 105 18.30 4.64 -23.64
CA ASN A 105 18.63 4.57 -22.23
C ASN A 105 18.39 3.14 -21.68
N PRO A 106 19.42 2.28 -21.70
CA PRO A 106 19.30 0.90 -21.23
C PRO A 106 19.08 0.83 -19.71
N GLU A 107 19.51 1.83 -18.93
CA GLU A 107 19.30 1.88 -17.49
C GLU A 107 17.82 2.11 -17.15
N TYR A 108 17.13 2.99 -17.88
CA TYR A 108 15.70 3.25 -17.70
C TYR A 108 14.87 2.02 -18.07
N VAL A 109 15.08 1.47 -19.27
CA VAL A 109 14.30 0.31 -19.75
C VAL A 109 14.61 -0.96 -18.96
N GLY A 110 15.88 -1.14 -18.59
CA GLY A 110 16.36 -2.24 -17.77
C GLY A 110 16.12 -2.08 -16.27
N ALA A 111 15.55 -0.95 -15.82
CA ALA A 111 15.30 -0.72 -14.40
C ALA A 111 14.42 -1.82 -13.82
N ARG A 112 14.90 -2.47 -12.74
CA ARG A 112 14.19 -3.59 -12.10
C ARG A 112 12.78 -3.21 -11.67
N ALA A 113 12.62 -2.04 -11.05
CA ALA A 113 11.32 -1.54 -10.60
C ALA A 113 10.33 -1.38 -11.76
N PHE A 114 10.78 -0.79 -12.89
CA PHE A 114 9.97 -0.61 -14.08
C PHE A 114 9.50 -1.94 -14.68
N ARG A 115 10.41 -2.91 -14.85
CA ARG A 115 10.07 -4.25 -15.38
C ARG A 115 9.10 -5.02 -14.48
N ILE A 116 9.26 -4.90 -13.17
CA ILE A 116 8.35 -5.55 -12.20
C ILE A 116 6.91 -5.02 -12.31
N MET A 117 6.70 -3.76 -12.70
CA MET A 117 5.34 -3.23 -12.90
C MET A 117 4.58 -4.04 -13.95
N PHE A 118 5.22 -4.40 -15.06
CA PHE A 118 4.61 -5.21 -16.12
C PHE A 118 4.34 -6.64 -15.67
N LEU A 119 5.30 -7.24 -14.94
CA LEU A 119 5.12 -8.57 -14.35
C LEU A 119 3.92 -8.58 -13.41
N ARG A 120 3.84 -7.64 -12.47
CA ARG A 120 2.69 -7.51 -11.56
C ARG A 120 1.39 -7.28 -12.33
N GLY A 121 1.41 -6.40 -13.34
CA GLY A 121 0.27 -6.12 -14.21
C GLY A 121 -0.33 -7.39 -14.86
N ASN A 122 0.54 -8.33 -15.25
CA ASN A 122 0.18 -9.59 -15.90
C ASN A 122 0.29 -10.82 -15.00
N ARG A 123 0.24 -10.66 -13.66
CA ARG A 123 0.34 -11.78 -12.69
C ARG A 123 1.54 -12.70 -12.95
N TYR A 124 2.68 -12.10 -13.21
CA TYR A 124 3.97 -12.76 -13.46
C TYR A 124 4.01 -13.64 -14.72
N ASP A 125 3.09 -13.46 -15.68
CA ASP A 125 3.25 -14.02 -17.02
C ASP A 125 4.29 -13.21 -17.81
N ALA A 126 5.51 -13.74 -17.90
CA ALA A 126 6.63 -13.12 -18.60
C ALA A 126 6.32 -12.84 -20.08
N LYS A 127 5.55 -13.70 -20.76
CA LYS A 127 5.23 -13.55 -22.17
C LYS A 127 4.21 -12.45 -22.40
N ALA A 128 3.16 -12.40 -21.58
CA ALA A 128 2.18 -11.32 -21.62
C ALA A 128 2.83 -9.98 -21.26
N SER A 129 3.72 -9.98 -20.27
CA SER A 129 4.48 -8.80 -19.84
C SER A 129 5.40 -8.28 -20.94
N ALA A 130 6.15 -9.15 -21.62
CA ALA A 130 7.01 -8.76 -22.74
C ALA A 130 6.18 -8.09 -23.85
N LYS A 131 5.06 -8.70 -24.25
CA LYS A 131 4.15 -8.14 -25.25
C LYS A 131 3.60 -6.78 -24.82
N GLN A 132 3.22 -6.64 -23.55
CA GLN A 132 2.71 -5.38 -23.02
C GLN A 132 3.78 -4.30 -22.99
N MET A 133 5.04 -4.63 -22.67
CA MET A 133 6.16 -3.69 -22.72
C MET A 133 6.43 -3.18 -24.15
N LEU A 134 6.38 -4.04 -25.17
CA LEU A 134 6.51 -3.61 -26.56
C LEU A 134 5.43 -2.59 -26.93
N ASN A 135 4.16 -2.93 -26.65
CA ASN A 135 3.02 -2.05 -26.90
C ASN A 135 3.11 -0.74 -26.09
N PHE A 136 3.61 -0.78 -24.85
CA PHE A 136 3.77 0.39 -24.00
C PHE A 136 4.65 1.44 -24.66
N PHE A 137 5.81 1.04 -25.19
CA PHE A 137 6.73 1.98 -25.83
C PHE A 137 6.18 2.49 -27.16
N GLU A 138 5.51 1.65 -27.95
CA GLU A 138 4.81 2.10 -29.17
C GLU A 138 3.78 3.21 -28.85
N TRP A 139 2.93 2.98 -27.86
CA TRP A 139 1.95 3.99 -27.42
C TRP A 139 2.63 5.23 -26.84
N LYS A 140 3.68 5.06 -26.05
CA LYS A 140 4.40 6.19 -25.45
C LYS A 140 5.06 7.06 -26.52
N GLU A 141 5.68 6.48 -27.55
CA GLU A 141 6.23 7.23 -28.68
C GLU A 141 5.11 7.95 -29.47
N GLN A 142 4.00 7.26 -29.76
CA GLN A 142 2.87 7.86 -30.46
C GLN A 142 2.27 9.04 -29.69
N LEU A 143 2.16 8.93 -28.38
CA LEU A 143 1.60 9.97 -27.53
C LEU A 143 2.58 11.13 -27.36
N PHE A 144 3.84 10.87 -27.06
CA PHE A 144 4.74 11.88 -26.50
C PHE A 144 5.98 12.18 -27.36
N GLY A 145 6.17 11.47 -28.47
CA GLY A 145 7.36 11.59 -29.29
C GLY A 145 8.53 10.75 -28.77
N ARG A 146 9.53 10.60 -29.63
CA ARG A 146 10.72 9.77 -29.37
C ARG A 146 11.59 10.34 -28.25
N GLU A 147 11.60 11.65 -28.09
CA GLU A 147 12.36 12.37 -27.08
C GLU A 147 11.87 12.12 -25.65
N LYS A 148 10.62 11.68 -25.48
CA LYS A 148 10.02 11.36 -24.17
C LYS A 148 9.94 9.85 -23.90
N LEU A 149 10.49 9.03 -24.77
CA LEU A 149 10.34 7.57 -24.73
C LEU A 149 10.94 6.96 -23.45
N VAL A 150 12.11 7.45 -23.04
CA VAL A 150 12.89 6.98 -21.87
C VAL A 150 12.86 7.95 -20.69
N LYS A 151 11.80 8.76 -20.60
CA LYS A 151 11.55 9.72 -19.52
C LYS A 151 10.22 9.42 -18.85
N ASP A 152 10.11 9.58 -17.53
CA ASP A 152 8.80 9.61 -16.89
C ASP A 152 8.05 10.88 -17.28
N ILE A 153 6.79 10.73 -17.70
CA ILE A 153 5.97 11.85 -18.14
C ILE A 153 5.51 12.64 -16.91
N THR A 154 5.80 13.94 -16.92
CA THR A 154 5.46 14.91 -15.88
C THR A 154 4.36 15.87 -16.35
N MET A 155 3.80 16.69 -15.45
CA MET A 155 2.85 17.75 -15.79
C MET A 155 3.40 18.80 -16.77
N GLU A 156 4.73 18.96 -16.84
CA GLU A 156 5.41 19.84 -17.79
C GLU A 156 5.45 19.27 -19.20
N ASP A 157 5.37 17.94 -19.31
CA ASP A 157 5.33 17.24 -20.61
C ASP A 157 3.95 17.27 -21.26
N LEU A 158 2.93 17.69 -20.51
CA LEU A 158 1.54 17.87 -20.95
C LEU A 158 1.34 19.31 -21.42
N ASP A 159 0.63 19.51 -22.53
CA ASP A 159 0.27 20.86 -22.97
C ASP A 159 -0.94 21.40 -22.19
N GLU A 160 -1.38 22.62 -22.53
CA GLU A 160 -2.51 23.24 -21.82
C GLU A 160 -3.85 22.54 -22.10
N ASP A 161 -4.02 21.97 -23.30
CA ASP A 161 -5.22 21.23 -23.67
C ASP A 161 -5.26 19.86 -22.94
N ASP A 162 -4.12 19.19 -22.80
CA ASP A 162 -3.95 17.97 -21.98
C ASP A 162 -4.32 18.24 -20.51
N ARG A 163 -3.77 19.32 -19.93
CA ARG A 163 -4.07 19.74 -18.55
C ARG A 163 -5.54 20.13 -18.39
N ALA A 164 -6.13 20.79 -19.39
CA ALA A 164 -7.55 21.10 -19.39
C ALA A 164 -8.41 19.83 -19.31
N CYS A 165 -8.05 18.77 -20.05
CA CYS A 165 -8.72 17.47 -19.96
C CYS A 165 -8.66 16.91 -18.53
N MET A 166 -7.49 16.96 -17.89
CA MET A 166 -7.34 16.50 -16.51
C MET A 166 -8.17 17.32 -15.52
N ARG A 167 -8.23 18.65 -15.67
CA ARG A 167 -8.97 19.56 -14.76
C ARG A 167 -10.47 19.28 -14.69
N THR A 168 -11.04 18.65 -15.73
CA THR A 168 -12.47 18.32 -15.78
C THR A 168 -12.92 17.37 -14.66
N GLY A 169 -12.02 16.50 -14.19
CA GLY A 169 -12.39 15.41 -13.27
C GLY A 169 -13.22 14.31 -13.92
N SER A 170 -13.13 14.15 -15.25
CA SER A 170 -13.74 13.01 -15.97
C SER A 170 -13.15 11.67 -15.56
N ILE A 171 -11.96 11.66 -14.94
CA ILE A 171 -11.32 10.50 -14.34
C ILE A 171 -10.78 10.92 -12.99
N GLN A 172 -11.15 10.19 -11.95
CA GLN A 172 -10.76 10.46 -10.58
C GLN A 172 -10.22 9.19 -9.92
N ILE A 173 -9.35 9.38 -8.92
CA ILE A 173 -8.80 8.30 -8.10
C ILE A 173 -9.31 8.51 -6.67
N PRO A 174 -10.59 8.18 -6.37
CA PRO A 174 -11.23 8.68 -5.16
C PRO A 174 -10.87 7.87 -3.91
N GLY A 175 -10.21 6.71 -4.06
CA GLY A 175 -9.79 5.89 -2.93
C GLY A 175 -9.55 4.44 -3.32
N LYS A 176 -9.77 3.54 -2.36
CA LYS A 176 -9.61 2.09 -2.51
C LYS A 176 -10.87 1.35 -2.12
N ASP A 177 -11.11 0.22 -2.76
CA ASP A 177 -12.18 -0.68 -2.35
C ASP A 177 -11.83 -1.45 -1.06
N ARG A 178 -12.75 -2.30 -0.59
CA ARG A 178 -12.55 -3.13 0.62
C ARG A 178 -11.36 -4.09 0.54
N SER A 179 -10.87 -4.34 -0.67
CA SER A 179 -9.76 -5.25 -0.96
C SER A 179 -8.48 -4.49 -1.22
N ASN A 180 -8.45 -3.19 -0.88
CA ASN A 180 -7.34 -2.28 -1.06
C ASN A 180 -6.90 -2.08 -2.53
N ARG A 181 -7.79 -2.34 -3.48
CA ARG A 181 -7.54 -2.06 -4.90
C ARG A 181 -7.84 -0.60 -5.18
N THR A 182 -7.01 0.04 -5.98
CA THR A 182 -7.22 1.43 -6.37
C THR A 182 -8.50 1.53 -7.22
N ILE A 183 -9.39 2.44 -6.88
CA ILE A 183 -10.56 2.73 -7.71
C ILE A 183 -10.20 3.83 -8.70
N ILE A 184 -10.48 3.60 -9.98
CA ILE A 184 -10.38 4.60 -11.04
C ILE A 184 -11.79 4.86 -11.56
N PHE A 185 -12.32 6.03 -11.23
CA PHE A 185 -13.71 6.37 -11.44
C PHE A 185 -13.83 7.31 -12.64
N HIS A 186 -14.53 6.88 -13.68
CA HIS A 186 -14.74 7.60 -14.93
C HIS A 186 -16.16 8.18 -14.96
N LEU A 187 -16.27 9.47 -15.29
CA LEU A 187 -17.50 10.23 -15.48
C LEU A 187 -17.54 10.75 -16.93
N PRO A 188 -18.05 9.96 -17.91
CA PRO A 188 -17.99 10.31 -19.32
C PRO A 188 -18.64 11.66 -19.66
N GLY A 189 -19.72 12.03 -18.98
CA GLY A 189 -20.40 13.32 -19.20
C GLY A 189 -19.59 14.55 -18.81
N LEU A 190 -18.46 14.38 -18.12
CA LEU A 190 -17.48 15.43 -17.82
C LEU A 190 -16.33 15.50 -18.83
N ARG A 191 -16.25 14.59 -19.81
CA ARG A 191 -15.19 14.60 -20.82
C ARG A 191 -15.21 15.89 -21.62
N GLN A 192 -14.12 16.64 -21.54
CA GLN A 192 -13.87 17.81 -22.39
C GLN A 192 -12.43 17.74 -22.86
N PHE A 193 -12.25 17.74 -24.17
CA PHE A 193 -10.95 17.70 -24.82
C PHE A 193 -11.06 18.35 -26.20
N LYS A 194 -9.97 18.98 -26.64
CA LYS A 194 -9.87 19.57 -27.98
C LYS A 194 -9.66 18.49 -29.04
N THR A 195 -8.79 17.52 -28.75
CA THR A 195 -8.54 16.36 -29.62
C THR A 195 -8.46 15.08 -28.79
N LEU A 196 -8.70 13.93 -29.42
CA LEU A 196 -8.60 12.64 -28.74
C LEU A 196 -7.18 12.38 -28.20
N ILE A 197 -6.15 12.87 -28.89
CA ILE A 197 -4.77 12.73 -28.42
C ILE A 197 -4.55 13.45 -27.08
N ASN A 198 -5.21 14.59 -26.85
CA ASN A 198 -5.12 15.28 -25.57
C ASN A 198 -5.71 14.46 -24.42
N GLU A 199 -6.87 13.84 -24.65
CA GLU A 199 -7.49 12.97 -23.66
C GLU A 199 -6.63 11.73 -23.38
N LEU A 200 -6.01 11.13 -24.41
CA LEU A 200 -5.15 9.96 -24.26
C LEU A 200 -3.88 10.28 -23.45
N ARG A 201 -3.25 11.43 -23.68
CA ARG A 201 -2.09 11.89 -22.88
C ARG A 201 -2.47 12.14 -21.43
N ALA A 202 -3.58 12.82 -21.19
CA ALA A 202 -4.12 13.04 -19.84
C ALA A 202 -4.40 11.71 -19.12
N ARG A 203 -5.05 10.75 -19.82
CA ARG A 203 -5.31 9.40 -19.30
C ARG A 203 -4.03 8.67 -18.96
N TYR A 204 -3.05 8.67 -19.86
CA TYR A 204 -1.75 8.06 -19.63
C TYR A 204 -1.14 8.57 -18.32
N TYR A 205 -1.10 9.89 -18.12
CA TYR A 205 -0.54 10.49 -16.92
C TYR A 205 -1.30 10.07 -15.64
N ILE A 206 -2.64 10.09 -15.65
CA ILE A 206 -3.46 9.68 -14.50
C ILE A 206 -3.18 8.23 -14.11
N TRP A 207 -3.19 7.32 -15.09
CA TRP A 207 -2.93 5.89 -14.84
C TRP A 207 -1.51 5.63 -14.37
N MET A 208 -0.50 6.25 -14.99
CA MET A 208 0.88 6.10 -14.56
C MET A 208 1.11 6.68 -13.16
N THR A 209 0.37 7.73 -12.77
CA THR A 209 0.38 8.27 -11.40
C THR A 209 -0.19 7.26 -10.40
N ALA A 210 -1.31 6.59 -10.71
CA ALA A 210 -1.86 5.53 -9.87
C ALA A 210 -0.87 4.37 -9.69
N LEU A 211 -0.17 4.02 -10.77
CA LEU A 211 0.81 2.94 -10.81
C LEU A 211 2.13 3.25 -10.09
N LYS A 212 2.36 4.47 -9.62
CA LYS A 212 3.47 4.77 -8.69
C LYS A 212 3.34 4.01 -7.36
N SER A 213 2.12 3.61 -6.98
CA SER A 213 1.87 2.80 -5.79
C SER A 213 2.14 1.32 -6.07
N GLU A 214 3.11 0.73 -5.36
CA GLU A 214 3.36 -0.72 -5.38
C GLU A 214 2.10 -1.53 -5.00
N GLU A 215 1.31 -1.03 -4.06
CA GLU A 215 0.05 -1.67 -3.66
C GLU A 215 -0.97 -1.71 -4.82
N CYS A 216 -1.02 -0.65 -5.65
CA CYS A 216 -1.84 -0.62 -6.87
C CYS A 216 -1.32 -1.60 -7.92
N GLN A 217 0.00 -1.78 -8.04
CA GLN A 217 0.57 -2.74 -8.99
C GLN A 217 0.23 -4.19 -8.58
N LEU A 218 0.36 -4.49 -7.29
CA LEU A 218 0.12 -5.83 -6.72
C LEU A 218 -1.37 -6.23 -6.75
N ARG A 219 -2.23 -5.34 -6.26
CA ARG A 219 -3.67 -5.62 -6.12
C ARG A 219 -4.47 -5.26 -7.37
N GLY A 220 -3.89 -4.46 -8.25
CA GLY A 220 -4.55 -3.91 -9.41
C GLY A 220 -5.50 -2.76 -9.10
N ALA A 221 -6.27 -2.41 -10.13
CA ALA A 221 -7.27 -1.35 -10.07
C ALA A 221 -8.65 -1.85 -10.50
N VAL A 222 -9.67 -1.26 -9.89
CA VAL A 222 -11.07 -1.41 -10.30
C VAL A 222 -11.48 -0.15 -11.05
N ALA A 223 -11.76 -0.29 -12.35
CA ALA A 223 -12.29 0.81 -13.13
C ALA A 223 -13.82 0.84 -13.04
N VAL A 224 -14.38 2.01 -12.81
CA VAL A 224 -15.82 2.24 -12.81
C VAL A 224 -16.14 3.27 -13.89
N LEU A 225 -16.87 2.88 -14.93
CA LEU A 225 -17.43 3.78 -15.93
C LEU A 225 -18.86 4.13 -15.51
N TYR A 226 -19.09 5.35 -15.06
CA TYR A 226 -20.38 5.79 -14.53
C TYR A 226 -21.08 6.75 -15.50
N GLY A 227 -21.86 6.19 -16.42
CA GLY A 227 -22.63 6.88 -17.46
C GLY A 227 -24.13 6.98 -17.14
N VAL A 228 -24.48 7.18 -15.87
CA VAL A 228 -25.89 7.27 -15.43
C VAL A 228 -26.35 8.73 -15.45
N GLY A 229 -27.55 8.99 -15.98
CA GLY A 229 -28.17 10.32 -15.95
C GLY A 229 -27.38 11.36 -16.74
N ASP A 230 -26.99 12.46 -16.07
CA ASP A 230 -26.24 13.57 -16.70
C ASP A 230 -24.77 13.23 -17.00
N PHE A 231 -24.29 12.06 -16.56
CA PHE A 231 -22.93 11.59 -16.82
C PHE A 231 -22.79 10.72 -18.07
N LYS A 232 -23.84 10.63 -18.88
CA LYS A 232 -23.75 9.99 -20.21
C LYS A 232 -22.69 10.64 -21.07
N ASP A 233 -22.04 9.82 -21.91
CA ASP A 233 -20.98 10.29 -22.79
C ASP A 233 -21.51 11.23 -23.87
N LYS A 234 -21.14 12.51 -23.78
CA LYS A 234 -21.51 13.54 -24.77
C LYS A 234 -20.70 13.44 -26.06
N LYS A 235 -19.74 12.51 -26.12
CA LYS A 235 -18.89 12.25 -27.30
C LYS A 235 -19.34 11.00 -28.07
N GLU A 236 -20.49 10.43 -27.73
CA GLU A 236 -21.11 9.30 -28.45
C GLU A 236 -20.17 8.09 -28.60
N GLY A 237 -19.36 7.80 -27.58
CA GLY A 237 -18.39 6.71 -27.60
C GLY A 237 -17.09 6.99 -28.36
N GLY A 238 -16.92 8.21 -28.89
CA GLY A 238 -15.71 8.62 -29.58
C GLY A 238 -14.46 8.37 -28.72
N GLY A 239 -13.51 7.61 -29.26
CA GLY A 239 -12.23 7.31 -28.60
C GLY A 239 -12.20 6.06 -27.71
N TYR A 240 -13.30 5.32 -27.54
CA TYR A 240 -13.33 4.15 -26.64
C TYR A 240 -12.34 3.04 -27.05
N VAL A 241 -12.17 2.82 -28.36
CA VAL A 241 -11.22 1.84 -28.90
C VAL A 241 -9.79 2.24 -28.53
N GLU A 242 -9.44 3.51 -28.73
CA GLU A 242 -8.13 4.08 -28.42
C GLU A 242 -7.85 4.06 -26.91
N HIS A 243 -8.84 4.43 -26.08
CA HIS A 243 -8.76 4.30 -24.64
C HIS A 243 -8.49 2.86 -24.19
N THR A 244 -9.18 1.90 -24.79
CA THR A 244 -9.00 0.47 -24.46
C THR A 244 -7.61 0.00 -24.85
N ARG A 245 -7.10 0.38 -26.03
CA ARG A 245 -5.73 0.04 -26.46
C ARG A 245 -4.69 0.64 -25.55
N LEU A 246 -4.85 1.91 -25.16
CA LEU A 246 -3.97 2.57 -24.22
C LEU A 246 -3.94 1.81 -22.89
N VAL A 247 -5.08 1.54 -22.27
CA VAL A 247 -5.16 0.82 -20.98
C VAL A 247 -4.51 -0.56 -21.07
N LEU A 248 -4.72 -1.29 -22.17
CA LEU A 248 -4.09 -2.60 -22.38
C LEU A 248 -2.57 -2.53 -22.57
N ALA A 249 -2.03 -1.39 -22.99
CA ALA A 249 -0.59 -1.16 -23.15
C ALA A 249 0.09 -0.73 -21.83
N LEU A 250 -0.65 -0.20 -20.86
CA LEU A 250 -0.09 0.22 -19.57
C LEU A 250 0.20 -0.99 -18.65
N PRO A 251 1.21 -0.92 -17.75
CA PRO A 251 1.55 -1.99 -16.81
C PRO A 251 0.53 -2.09 -15.66
N LEU A 252 -0.74 -2.29 -16.01
CA LEU A 252 -1.87 -2.25 -15.10
C LEU A 252 -2.50 -3.63 -14.96
N HIS A 253 -2.62 -4.09 -13.71
CA HIS A 253 -3.52 -5.19 -13.41
C HIS A 253 -4.97 -4.67 -13.32
N GLN A 254 -5.73 -4.77 -14.42
CA GLN A 254 -7.16 -4.42 -14.41
C GLN A 254 -7.93 -5.52 -13.66
N ALA A 255 -8.23 -5.31 -12.37
CA ALA A 255 -8.89 -6.29 -11.53
C ALA A 255 -10.37 -6.46 -11.92
N ALA A 256 -11.08 -5.36 -12.15
CA ALA A 256 -12.46 -5.39 -12.65
C ALA A 256 -12.78 -4.13 -13.44
N LEU A 257 -13.70 -4.21 -14.39
CA LEU A 257 -14.28 -3.05 -15.07
C LEU A 257 -15.80 -3.11 -14.92
N HIS A 258 -16.35 -2.18 -14.14
CA HIS A 258 -17.78 -2.01 -13.95
C HIS A 258 -18.30 -0.86 -14.79
N VAL A 259 -19.30 -1.12 -15.61
CA VAL A 259 -20.00 -0.10 -16.40
C VAL A 259 -21.39 0.09 -15.81
N PHE A 260 -21.70 1.29 -15.34
CA PHE A 260 -23.03 1.67 -14.85
C PHE A 260 -23.64 2.64 -15.86
N THR A 261 -24.80 2.30 -16.41
CA THR A 261 -25.49 3.13 -17.39
C THR A 261 -27.01 2.94 -17.30
N ASP A 262 -27.76 3.99 -17.60
CA ASP A 262 -29.20 3.95 -17.87
C ASP A 262 -29.50 4.13 -19.37
N SER A 263 -28.46 4.04 -20.22
CA SER A 263 -28.54 4.18 -21.68
C SER A 263 -28.21 2.85 -22.38
N SER A 264 -29.18 2.34 -23.13
CA SER A 264 -28.95 1.15 -23.97
C SER A 264 -27.97 1.41 -25.11
N ALA A 265 -27.87 2.64 -25.61
CA ALA A 265 -26.88 2.99 -26.62
C ALA A 265 -25.44 2.85 -26.08
N GLU A 266 -25.19 3.29 -24.84
CA GLU A 266 -23.88 3.09 -24.19
C GLU A 266 -23.59 1.62 -23.91
N TYR A 267 -24.63 0.85 -23.53
CA TYR A 267 -24.52 -0.60 -23.38
C TYR A 267 -24.02 -1.25 -24.68
N ILE A 268 -24.55 -0.82 -25.84
CA ILE A 268 -24.17 -1.33 -27.16
C ILE A 268 -22.77 -0.85 -27.59
N LEU A 269 -22.37 0.37 -27.25
CA LEU A 269 -21.01 0.84 -27.52
C LEU A 269 -19.96 -0.03 -26.80
N GLY A 270 -20.34 -0.68 -25.70
CA GLY A 270 -19.56 -1.70 -25.04
C GLY A 270 -19.11 -2.87 -25.94
N ASN A 271 -19.86 -3.22 -27.01
CA ASN A 271 -19.53 -4.36 -27.88
C ASN A 271 -18.13 -4.25 -28.48
N GLY A 272 -17.78 -3.06 -28.97
CA GLY A 272 -16.49 -2.81 -29.60
C GLY A 272 -15.34 -2.99 -28.61
N VAL A 273 -15.51 -2.47 -27.40
CA VAL A 273 -14.51 -2.57 -26.33
C VAL A 273 -14.34 -4.02 -25.87
N ILE A 274 -15.44 -4.72 -25.57
CA ILE A 274 -15.40 -6.12 -25.08
C ILE A 274 -14.65 -7.02 -26.06
N ARG A 275 -14.84 -6.84 -27.38
CA ARG A 275 -14.16 -7.62 -28.43
C ARG A 275 -12.64 -7.51 -28.38
N MET A 276 -12.13 -6.38 -27.89
CA MET A 276 -10.69 -6.12 -27.80
C MET A 276 -10.06 -6.70 -26.53
N LEU A 277 -10.87 -7.01 -25.52
CA LEU A 277 -10.39 -7.47 -24.24
C LEU A 277 -9.94 -8.94 -24.31
N PRO A 278 -8.79 -9.29 -23.70
CA PRO A 278 -8.41 -10.68 -23.49
C PRO A 278 -9.51 -11.44 -22.76
N ARG A 279 -9.63 -12.74 -23.00
CA ARG A 279 -10.70 -13.59 -22.46
C ARG A 279 -10.89 -13.45 -20.93
N LYS A 280 -9.79 -13.50 -20.17
CA LYS A 280 -9.82 -13.35 -18.70
C LYS A 280 -10.28 -11.95 -18.27
N VAL A 281 -9.94 -10.91 -19.03
CA VAL A 281 -10.40 -9.54 -18.77
C VAL A 281 -11.88 -9.38 -19.11
N ARG A 282 -12.37 -10.00 -20.20
CA ARG A 282 -13.81 -10.02 -20.54
C ARG A 282 -14.67 -10.63 -19.43
N ALA A 283 -14.20 -11.69 -18.78
CA ALA A 283 -14.92 -12.30 -17.66
C ALA A 283 -15.06 -11.38 -16.42
N ARG A 284 -14.25 -10.32 -16.34
CA ARG A 284 -14.25 -9.31 -15.27
C ARG A 284 -14.86 -7.98 -15.70
N TYR A 285 -15.44 -7.94 -16.90
CA TYR A 285 -16.19 -6.83 -17.45
C TYR A 285 -17.67 -7.00 -17.10
N ILE A 286 -18.20 -6.14 -16.24
CA ILE A 286 -19.56 -6.25 -15.70
C ILE A 286 -20.34 -4.99 -16.06
N ILE A 287 -21.47 -5.15 -16.75
CA ILE A 287 -22.39 -4.05 -17.03
C ILE A 287 -23.58 -4.09 -16.09
N HIS A 288 -23.90 -2.94 -15.51
CA HIS A 288 -25.01 -2.66 -14.63
C HIS A 288 -25.94 -1.68 -15.32
N PHE A 289 -27.21 -2.06 -15.45
CA PHE A 289 -28.24 -1.19 -16.02
C PHE A 289 -29.17 -0.70 -14.92
N GLY A 290 -29.33 0.61 -14.80
CA GLY A 290 -30.24 1.19 -13.80
C GLY A 290 -30.02 2.66 -13.52
N SER A 291 -30.91 3.21 -12.70
CA SER A 291 -30.85 4.57 -12.15
C SER A 291 -29.67 4.76 -11.19
N HIS A 292 -29.46 6.00 -10.76
CA HIS A 292 -28.44 6.34 -9.76
C HIS A 292 -28.63 5.56 -8.44
N MET A 293 -29.87 5.45 -7.97
CA MET A 293 -30.22 4.71 -6.75
C MET A 293 -29.90 3.22 -6.89
N GLU A 294 -30.33 2.59 -7.98
CA GLU A 294 -30.03 1.17 -8.24
C GLU A 294 -28.52 0.92 -8.29
N SER A 295 -27.77 1.83 -8.94
CA SER A 295 -26.31 1.76 -8.99
C SER A 295 -25.66 1.85 -7.60
N GLN A 296 -26.14 2.72 -6.72
CA GLN A 296 -25.67 2.82 -5.33
C GLN A 296 -25.87 1.51 -4.55
N TYR A 297 -26.98 0.81 -4.74
CA TYR A 297 -27.18 -0.48 -4.06
C TYR A 297 -26.22 -1.57 -4.56
N LEU A 298 -25.71 -1.47 -5.79
CA LEU A 298 -24.83 -2.45 -6.38
C LEU A 298 -23.35 -2.28 -5.96
N PHE A 299 -22.86 -1.06 -5.78
CA PHE A 299 -21.45 -0.82 -5.42
C PHE A 299 -20.95 -1.66 -4.22
N PRO A 300 -21.66 -1.71 -3.07
CA PRO A 300 -21.22 -2.51 -1.93
C PRO A 300 -21.12 -4.01 -2.19
N THR A 301 -21.87 -4.54 -3.17
CA THR A 301 -21.83 -5.97 -3.54
C THR A 301 -20.52 -6.38 -4.23
N TYR A 302 -19.78 -5.39 -4.75
CA TYR A 302 -18.44 -5.54 -5.34
C TYR A 302 -17.34 -4.99 -4.42
N GLY A 303 -17.66 -4.74 -3.16
CA GLY A 303 -16.70 -4.22 -2.19
C GLY A 303 -16.35 -2.75 -2.36
N ILE A 304 -17.09 -1.98 -3.17
CA ILE A 304 -16.85 -0.55 -3.39
C ILE A 304 -17.68 0.26 -2.36
N PRO A 305 -17.04 0.98 -1.40
CA PRO A 305 -17.76 1.78 -0.42
C PRO A 305 -18.44 3.01 -1.05
N LEU A 306 -19.67 3.31 -0.63
CA LEU A 306 -20.38 4.51 -1.09
C LEU A 306 -19.70 5.82 -0.68
N SER A 307 -19.02 5.81 0.47
CA SER A 307 -18.35 6.99 1.03
C SER A 307 -17.17 7.49 0.20
N ILE A 308 -16.67 6.67 -0.72
CA ILE A 308 -15.55 7.04 -1.60
C ILE A 308 -16.00 7.29 -3.03
N LEU A 309 -17.30 7.25 -3.34
CA LEU A 309 -17.75 7.61 -4.67
C LEU A 309 -17.61 9.13 -4.86
N PRO A 310 -17.12 9.62 -6.01
CA PRO A 310 -17.02 11.05 -6.28
C PRO A 310 -18.39 11.62 -6.68
N LEU A 311 -19.45 11.24 -5.95
CA LEU A 311 -20.83 11.63 -6.16
C LEU A 311 -21.41 12.10 -4.82
N LYS A 312 -22.15 13.22 -4.83
CA LYS A 312 -22.86 13.68 -3.64
C LYS A 312 -24.02 12.71 -3.34
N PRO A 313 -24.18 12.17 -2.11
CA PRO A 313 -25.12 11.09 -1.82
C PRO A 313 -26.59 11.34 -2.19
N MET A 314 -27.05 12.60 -2.12
CA MET A 314 -28.46 12.96 -2.32
C MET A 314 -28.75 13.54 -3.70
N THR A 315 -27.81 14.29 -4.29
CA THR A 315 -28.02 14.98 -5.58
C THR A 315 -27.40 14.23 -6.75
N PHE A 316 -26.53 13.25 -6.48
CA PHE A 316 -25.71 12.55 -7.48
C PHE A 316 -24.80 13.45 -8.31
N GLU A 317 -24.64 14.73 -7.95
CA GLU A 317 -23.67 15.60 -8.60
C GLU A 317 -22.24 15.13 -8.36
N ALA A 318 -21.36 15.37 -9.32
CA ALA A 318 -19.95 15.04 -9.19
C ALA A 318 -19.31 15.86 -8.05
N ASN A 319 -18.59 15.16 -7.17
CA ASN A 319 -17.73 15.80 -6.17
C ASN A 319 -16.31 15.92 -6.73
N LEU A 320 -15.96 17.11 -7.24
CA LEU A 320 -14.66 17.36 -7.87
C LEU A 320 -13.59 17.84 -6.90
N GLU A 321 -13.93 18.18 -5.65
CA GLU A 321 -13.00 18.78 -4.71
C GLU A 321 -11.76 17.88 -4.42
N PRO A 322 -11.91 16.57 -4.15
CA PRO A 322 -10.75 15.70 -3.95
C PRO A 322 -9.87 15.60 -5.20
N HIS A 323 -10.48 15.56 -6.38
CA HIS A 323 -9.78 15.52 -7.66
C HIS A 323 -8.99 16.81 -7.92
N HIS A 324 -9.57 17.97 -7.66
CA HIS A 324 -8.87 19.26 -7.82
C HIS A 324 -7.70 19.37 -6.85
N LYS A 325 -7.84 18.92 -5.60
CA LYS A 325 -6.72 18.84 -4.64
C LYS A 325 -5.60 17.93 -5.15
N TRP A 326 -5.96 16.75 -5.68
CA TRP A 326 -5.00 15.83 -6.29
C TRP A 326 -4.29 16.46 -7.50
N TYR A 327 -5.04 17.10 -8.41
CA TYR A 327 -4.48 17.79 -9.58
C TYR A 327 -3.50 18.90 -9.18
N GLN A 328 -3.82 19.70 -8.16
CA GLN A 328 -2.90 20.73 -7.64
C GLN A 328 -1.63 20.12 -7.00
N SER A 329 -1.77 18.96 -6.35
CA SER A 329 -0.63 18.19 -5.84
C SER A 329 0.28 17.72 -6.97
N CYS A 330 -0.28 17.21 -8.09
CA CYS A 330 0.51 16.85 -9.28
C CYS A 330 1.30 18.05 -9.83
N LEU A 331 0.67 19.23 -9.93
CA LEU A 331 1.35 20.46 -10.37
C LEU A 331 2.49 20.91 -9.43
N SER A 332 2.37 20.59 -8.14
CA SER A 332 3.36 20.98 -7.13
C SER A 332 4.51 19.99 -7.02
N ASN A 333 4.21 18.69 -7.07
CA ASN A 333 5.21 17.62 -6.89
C ASN A 333 6.13 17.47 -8.09
N ASP A 334 5.65 17.71 -9.31
CA ASP A 334 6.48 17.57 -10.52
C ASP A 334 7.51 18.69 -10.68
N LYS A 335 7.45 19.75 -9.84
CA LYS A 335 8.52 20.76 -9.73
C LYS A 335 9.72 20.29 -8.89
N ILE A 336 9.59 19.16 -8.19
CA ILE A 336 10.69 18.54 -7.46
C ILE A 336 11.37 17.61 -8.46
N ASP A 337 12.47 18.09 -9.01
CA ASP A 337 13.17 17.47 -10.14
C ASP A 337 13.47 15.98 -9.89
N PHE A 338 13.15 15.11 -10.85
CA PHE A 338 13.48 13.68 -10.75
C PHE A 338 14.99 13.44 -10.83
N THR A 339 15.75 14.41 -11.38
CA THR A 339 17.20 14.43 -11.27
C THR A 339 17.65 14.48 -9.81
N ASP A 340 16.86 15.11 -8.92
CA ASP A 340 17.10 15.06 -7.48
C ASP A 340 16.72 13.70 -6.87
N LEU A 341 15.84 12.85 -7.41
CA LEU A 341 15.63 11.51 -6.78
C LEU A 341 16.80 10.54 -7.03
N VAL A 342 17.58 10.75 -8.09
CA VAL A 342 18.79 9.96 -8.39
C VAL A 342 20.06 10.68 -7.91
N GLN A 343 20.08 12.02 -7.83
CA GLN A 343 21.23 12.81 -7.34
C GLN A 343 21.12 13.29 -5.87
N SER A 344 19.95 13.37 -5.24
CA SER A 344 19.78 13.72 -3.81
C SER A 344 20.19 12.60 -2.85
N ASN A 345 20.55 11.42 -3.36
CA ASN A 345 21.31 10.44 -2.59
C ASN A 345 22.77 10.88 -2.30
N ARG A 346 23.19 12.08 -2.73
CA ARG A 346 24.56 12.58 -2.50
C ARG A 346 24.70 14.06 -2.11
N THR A 347 23.63 14.80 -1.85
CA THR A 347 23.77 16.09 -1.16
C THR A 347 23.87 15.82 0.34
N ARG A 348 25.10 15.95 0.87
CA ARG A 348 25.40 15.98 2.31
C ARG A 348 24.42 16.92 3.00
N THR A 349 23.38 16.36 3.61
CA THR A 349 22.40 17.15 4.34
C THR A 349 22.82 17.14 5.80
N GLU A 350 23.24 18.31 6.26
CA GLU A 350 23.17 18.61 7.69
C GLU A 350 21.71 18.36 8.12
N TYR A 351 21.52 17.62 9.21
CA TYR A 351 20.20 17.39 9.76
C TYR A 351 19.79 18.57 10.65
N ASN A 352 18.49 18.83 10.74
CA ASN A 352 17.94 19.85 11.63
C ASN A 352 17.38 19.23 12.92
N ASP A 353 16.91 20.06 13.85
CA ASP A 353 16.36 19.62 15.15
C ASP A 353 14.99 18.92 15.04
N ASN A 354 14.32 19.01 13.89
CA ASN A 354 13.06 18.30 13.63
C ASN A 354 13.28 16.92 13.01
N ASP A 355 14.48 16.62 12.52
CA ASP A 355 14.80 15.34 11.88
C ASP A 355 14.83 14.17 12.89
N VAL A 356 14.26 13.03 12.49
CA VAL A 356 14.33 11.77 13.23
C VAL A 356 15.54 10.99 12.76
N LEU A 357 16.53 10.85 13.64
CA LEU A 357 17.80 10.21 13.32
C LEU A 357 17.82 8.74 13.75
N TYR A 358 18.15 7.85 12.81
CA TYR A 358 18.39 6.43 13.02
C TYR A 358 19.89 6.13 13.01
N VAL A 359 20.48 6.07 14.20
CA VAL A 359 21.89 5.70 14.42
C VAL A 359 21.99 4.24 14.82
N ALA A 360 22.83 3.47 14.13
CA ALA A 360 23.01 2.05 14.42
C ALA A 360 23.48 1.83 15.87
N GLY A 361 22.68 1.09 16.65
CA GLY A 361 23.02 0.70 18.02
C GLY A 361 22.99 1.80 19.08
N LYS A 362 22.70 3.06 18.73
CA LYS A 362 22.62 4.19 19.67
C LYS A 362 21.21 4.78 19.69
N LYS A 363 20.82 5.32 20.84
CA LYS A 363 19.61 6.16 20.91
C LYS A 363 20.00 7.58 20.52
N SER A 364 19.31 8.15 19.55
CA SER A 364 19.40 9.58 19.26
C SER A 364 18.59 10.39 20.29
N ASN A 365 19.16 11.53 20.69
CA ASN A 365 18.54 12.54 21.55
C ASN A 365 18.08 13.78 20.78
N ASN A 366 18.14 13.76 19.44
CA ASN A 366 17.60 14.84 18.61
C ASN A 366 16.12 15.11 18.95
N ALA A 367 15.69 16.37 18.88
CA ALA A 367 14.34 16.81 19.17
C ALA A 367 13.28 16.09 18.31
N GLY A 368 13.54 15.79 17.05
CA GLY A 368 12.69 14.95 16.20
C GLY A 368 12.46 13.55 16.77
N ASN A 369 13.52 12.88 17.26
CA ASN A 369 13.39 11.59 17.95
C ASN A 369 12.62 11.70 19.26
N HIS A 370 12.74 12.81 19.99
CA HIS A 370 11.95 13.05 21.20
C HIS A 370 10.46 13.19 20.86
N ARG A 371 10.12 14.03 19.88
CA ARG A 371 8.76 14.21 19.37
C ARG A 371 8.14 12.89 18.92
N LEU A 372 8.87 12.08 18.14
CA LEU A 372 8.41 10.76 17.73
C LEU A 372 8.11 9.83 18.92
N ARG A 373 8.93 9.88 19.98
CA ARG A 373 8.69 9.07 21.19
C ARG A 373 7.44 9.53 21.95
N VAL A 374 7.18 10.83 22.01
CA VAL A 374 5.94 11.40 22.58
C VAL A 374 4.73 10.90 21.80
N LEU A 375 4.74 11.03 20.46
CA LEU A 375 3.68 10.52 19.60
C LEU A 375 3.43 9.01 19.79
N VAL A 376 4.49 8.19 19.93
CA VAL A 376 4.34 6.76 20.20
C VAL A 376 3.66 6.51 21.54
N ALA A 377 3.99 7.29 22.58
CA ALA A 377 3.37 7.15 23.90
C ALA A 377 1.89 7.53 23.85
N ASP A 378 1.57 8.69 23.28
CA ASP A 378 0.21 9.24 23.21
C ASP A 378 -0.73 8.34 22.39
N LEU A 379 -0.24 7.82 21.26
CA LEU A 379 -1.03 7.01 20.33
C LEU A 379 -0.97 5.50 20.64
N SER A 380 -0.23 5.07 21.66
CA SER A 380 -0.03 3.65 21.99
C SER A 380 -1.33 2.91 22.23
N ARG A 381 -2.27 3.50 22.99
CA ARG A 381 -3.58 2.90 23.29
C ARG A 381 -4.43 2.71 22.04
N ILE A 382 -4.41 3.70 21.14
CA ILE A 382 -5.18 3.67 19.88
C ILE A 382 -4.58 2.62 18.94
N TYR A 383 -3.25 2.57 18.86
CA TYR A 383 -2.52 1.60 18.05
C TYR A 383 -2.76 0.16 18.53
N ASP A 384 -2.65 -0.07 19.84
CA ASP A 384 -2.75 -1.42 20.43
C ASP A 384 -4.18 -1.99 20.40
N SER A 385 -5.19 -1.14 20.42
CA SER A 385 -6.62 -1.53 20.28
C SER A 385 -7.10 -1.60 18.83
N GLY A 386 -6.35 -1.03 17.89
CA GLY A 386 -6.74 -0.96 16.48
C GLY A 386 -6.47 -2.25 15.70
N ILE A 387 -7.33 -2.52 14.71
CA ILE A 387 -7.03 -3.48 13.63
C ILE A 387 -5.90 -2.96 12.73
N LYS A 388 -5.34 -3.81 11.87
CA LYS A 388 -4.16 -3.51 11.02
C LYS A 388 -4.31 -2.20 10.21
N GLU A 389 -5.51 -1.93 9.69
CA GLU A 389 -5.79 -0.71 8.93
C GLU A 389 -5.67 0.54 9.79
N LYS A 390 -6.31 0.54 10.98
CA LYS A 390 -6.22 1.64 11.95
C LYS A 390 -4.80 1.85 12.45
N GLN A 391 -4.03 0.77 12.64
CA GLN A 391 -2.60 0.84 12.97
C GLN A 391 -1.80 1.56 11.88
N ARG A 392 -2.08 1.26 10.61
CA ARG A 392 -1.45 1.94 9.46
C ARG A 392 -1.79 3.43 9.46
N THR A 393 -3.06 3.80 9.65
CA THR A 393 -3.48 5.21 9.75
C THR A 393 -2.78 5.95 10.89
N VAL A 394 -2.62 5.32 12.06
CA VAL A 394 -1.88 5.91 13.18
C VAL A 394 -0.42 6.16 12.80
N VAL A 395 0.24 5.19 12.18
CA VAL A 395 1.65 5.32 11.76
C VAL A 395 1.81 6.38 10.67
N ASP A 396 0.96 6.39 9.65
CA ASP A 396 1.00 7.38 8.56
C ASP A 396 0.72 8.80 9.09
N GLY A 397 -0.20 8.94 10.06
CA GLY A 397 -0.45 10.21 10.75
C GLY A 397 0.77 10.72 11.52
N MET A 398 1.52 9.84 12.18
CA MET A 398 2.77 10.21 12.88
C MET A 398 3.86 10.67 11.90
N ILE A 399 4.01 9.99 10.76
CA ILE A 399 4.94 10.39 9.71
C ILE A 399 4.56 11.78 9.18
N GLY A 400 3.28 11.98 8.89
CA GLY A 400 2.74 13.27 8.46
C GLY A 400 3.01 14.38 9.47
N GLU A 401 2.88 14.10 10.77
CA GLU A 401 3.13 15.10 11.84
C GLU A 401 4.61 15.49 11.91
N ILE A 402 5.55 14.55 11.76
CA ILE A 402 6.99 14.86 11.68
C ILE A 402 7.28 15.74 10.45
N HIS A 403 6.77 15.34 9.27
CA HIS A 403 6.97 16.10 8.03
C HIS A 403 6.35 17.50 8.08
N LYS A 404 5.19 17.65 8.72
CA LYS A 404 4.52 18.95 8.92
C LYS A 404 5.38 19.93 9.71
N THR A 405 6.27 19.44 10.57
CA THR A 405 7.24 20.25 11.30
C THR A 405 8.56 20.48 10.56
N GLY A 406 8.65 20.07 9.29
CA GLY A 406 9.88 20.15 8.49
C GLY A 406 10.93 19.10 8.88
N GLY A 407 10.54 18.06 9.64
CA GLY A 407 11.41 16.95 9.98
C GLY A 407 11.39 15.86 8.90
N ARG A 408 12.52 15.21 8.70
CA ARG A 408 12.70 14.03 7.84
C ARG A 408 13.08 12.82 8.68
N PHE A 409 13.07 11.65 8.07
CA PHE A 409 13.58 10.43 8.69
C PHE A 409 14.93 10.09 8.08
N LEU A 410 16.00 10.23 8.85
CA LEU A 410 17.37 10.08 8.35
C LEU A 410 18.06 8.88 8.99
N LYS A 411 18.90 8.19 8.24
CA LYS A 411 19.71 7.07 8.69
C LYS A 411 21.18 7.35 8.41
N GLN A 412 22.01 7.10 9.42
CA GLN A 412 23.44 7.35 9.32
C GLN A 412 24.09 6.27 8.44
N ASN A 413 24.88 6.70 7.46
CA ASN A 413 25.63 5.78 6.61
C ASN A 413 26.80 5.15 7.38
N PRO A 414 27.09 3.85 7.19
CA PRO A 414 28.21 3.20 7.88
C PRO A 414 29.54 3.87 7.56
N GLY A 415 30.33 4.19 8.59
CA GLY A 415 31.69 4.73 8.42
C GLY A 415 31.78 6.26 8.35
N SER A 416 30.67 6.98 8.53
CA SER A 416 30.68 8.44 8.61
C SER A 416 29.77 8.95 9.73
N ASP A 417 30.25 9.92 10.50
CA ASP A 417 29.44 10.55 11.55
C ASP A 417 28.50 11.64 11.01
N SER A 418 28.79 12.17 9.83
CA SER A 418 28.10 13.32 9.24
C SER A 418 27.34 13.01 7.95
N ASP A 419 27.29 11.74 7.54
CA ASP A 419 26.63 11.33 6.29
C ASP A 419 25.29 10.66 6.59
N TRP A 420 24.23 11.26 6.07
CA TRP A 420 22.84 10.92 6.37
C TRP A 420 22.07 10.70 5.08
N THR A 421 21.31 9.61 5.04
CA THR A 421 20.42 9.29 3.92
C THR A 421 18.99 9.28 4.41
N GLU A 422 18.09 9.88 3.64
CA GLU A 422 16.67 9.82 3.94
C GLU A 422 16.13 8.40 3.80
N VAL A 423 15.31 8.00 4.76
CA VAL A 423 14.79 6.64 4.90
C VAL A 423 13.50 6.52 4.09
N PRO A 424 13.40 5.53 3.18
CA PRO A 424 12.15 5.27 2.47
C PRO A 424 10.97 5.07 3.43
N LEU A 425 9.80 5.58 3.07
CA LEU A 425 8.62 5.58 3.94
C LEU A 425 8.24 4.18 4.46
N ASP A 426 8.45 3.13 3.68
CA ASP A 426 8.18 1.76 4.12
C ASP A 426 9.14 1.28 5.22
N GLU A 427 10.42 1.66 5.17
CA GLU A 427 11.35 1.41 6.27
C GLU A 427 10.96 2.24 7.50
N VAL A 428 10.54 3.50 7.33
CA VAL A 428 10.04 4.35 8.43
C VAL A 428 8.85 3.71 9.15
N ARG A 429 7.85 3.22 8.40
CA ARG A 429 6.68 2.52 8.95
C ARG A 429 7.07 1.31 9.80
N ILE A 430 8.03 0.52 9.32
CA ILE A 430 8.55 -0.65 10.05
C ILE A 430 9.23 -0.19 11.36
N LYS A 431 10.04 0.87 11.33
CA LYS A 431 10.71 1.40 12.53
C LYS A 431 9.71 1.91 13.56
N ILE A 432 8.69 2.66 13.16
CA ILE A 432 7.64 3.17 14.06
C ILE A 432 6.84 2.01 14.67
N THR A 433 6.47 1.02 13.86
CA THR A 433 5.81 -0.21 14.34
C THR A 433 6.65 -0.93 15.38
N GLN A 434 7.97 -1.04 15.16
CA GLN A 434 8.90 -1.60 16.14
C GLN A 434 8.98 -0.75 17.42
N MET A 435 8.85 0.57 17.32
CA MET A 435 8.78 1.46 18.49
C MET A 435 7.54 1.19 19.33
N PHE A 436 6.36 1.01 18.74
CA PHE A 436 5.14 0.61 19.48
C PHE A 436 5.33 -0.73 20.19
N ARG A 437 5.88 -1.76 19.50
CA ARG A 437 6.17 -3.06 20.14
C ARG A 437 7.12 -2.92 21.32
N ASN A 438 8.17 -2.09 21.19
CA ASN A 438 9.12 -1.83 22.26
C ASN A 438 8.49 -1.03 23.42
N HIS A 439 7.60 -0.09 23.10
CA HIS A 439 6.82 0.67 24.08
C HIS A 439 5.91 -0.27 24.88
N ARG A 440 5.14 -1.12 24.21
CA ARG A 440 4.28 -2.14 24.83
C ARG A 440 5.06 -3.11 25.72
N ARG A 441 6.24 -3.57 25.30
CA ARG A 441 7.11 -4.42 26.14
C ARG A 441 7.57 -3.71 27.41
N ARG A 442 7.81 -2.40 27.36
CA ARG A 442 8.17 -1.61 28.55
C ARG A 442 6.96 -1.38 29.46
N ALA A 443 5.82 -1.01 28.88
CA ALA A 443 4.57 -0.81 29.62
C ALA A 443 4.08 -2.11 30.27
N GLY A 444 4.10 -3.23 29.54
CA GLY A 444 3.76 -4.55 30.07
C GLY A 444 4.71 -5.00 31.18
N ALA A 445 6.01 -4.71 31.07
CA ALA A 445 6.98 -4.97 32.14
C ALA A 445 6.70 -4.16 33.43
N LEU A 446 6.00 -3.02 33.34
CA LEU A 446 5.55 -2.23 34.47
C LEU A 446 4.24 -2.76 35.07
N ILE A 447 3.30 -3.22 34.24
CA ILE A 447 1.96 -3.63 34.68
C ILE A 447 1.94 -5.08 35.23
N GLN A 448 2.82 -5.97 34.77
CA GLN A 448 2.77 -7.41 35.11
C GLN A 448 3.54 -7.84 36.37
N GLY A 449 3.51 -7.04 37.44
CA GLY A 449 3.67 -7.61 38.78
C GLY A 449 4.75 -7.01 39.68
N GLY A 450 5.08 -5.73 39.51
CA GLY A 450 5.88 -5.06 40.53
C GLY A 450 5.03 -4.36 41.58
N CYS A 451 5.35 -4.53 42.86
CA CYS A 451 4.78 -3.72 43.93
C CYS A 451 5.57 -2.40 43.99
N LEU A 452 4.87 -1.27 43.93
CA LEU A 452 5.50 0.03 44.15
C LEU A 452 5.88 0.10 45.64
N ILE A 453 7.16 0.32 45.94
CA ILE A 453 7.63 0.46 47.31
C ILE A 453 7.83 1.95 47.58
N ALA A 454 7.21 2.45 48.65
CA ALA A 454 7.35 3.84 49.08
C ALA A 454 8.70 4.10 49.78
N ASP A 455 9.32 3.05 50.34
CA ASP A 455 10.55 3.14 51.10
C ASP A 455 11.80 3.21 50.21
N GLU A 456 12.87 3.79 50.75
CA GLU A 456 14.19 3.76 50.10
C GLU A 456 14.75 2.32 50.01
N PRO A 457 15.64 2.04 49.04
CA PRO A 457 16.27 0.74 48.91
C PRO A 457 17.07 0.43 50.18
N LEU A 458 16.84 -0.76 50.74
CA LEU A 458 17.62 -1.26 51.87
C LEU A 458 19.05 -1.57 51.40
N PRO A 459 20.04 -1.61 52.31
CA PRO A 459 21.42 -1.94 51.95
C PRO A 459 21.55 -3.27 51.19
N ASN A 460 20.71 -4.26 51.53
CA ASN A 460 20.72 -5.59 50.91
C ASN A 460 19.91 -5.67 49.61
N ASP A 461 19.20 -4.62 49.21
CA ASP A 461 18.45 -4.62 47.96
C ASP A 461 19.38 -4.54 46.75
N VAL A 462 19.04 -5.27 45.70
CA VAL A 462 19.67 -5.20 44.39
C VAL A 462 18.92 -4.19 43.55
N VAL A 463 19.57 -3.07 43.22
CA VAL A 463 18.98 -2.01 42.42
C VAL A 463 19.45 -2.13 40.97
N PHE A 464 18.53 -2.43 40.05
CA PHE A 464 18.84 -2.49 38.64
C PHE A 464 18.99 -1.09 38.03
N GLY A 465 20.23 -0.61 37.87
CA GLY A 465 20.54 0.69 37.27
C GLY A 465 22.05 0.94 37.14
N LYS A 466 22.44 2.08 36.53
CA LYS A 466 23.87 2.43 36.36
C LYS A 466 24.49 3.18 37.54
N THR A 467 23.67 3.74 38.43
CA THR A 467 24.11 4.78 39.37
C THR A 467 24.09 4.35 40.84
N HIS A 468 23.43 3.24 41.18
CA HIS A 468 23.28 2.83 42.57
C HIS A 468 24.21 1.65 42.88
N ARG A 469 25.12 1.83 43.84
CA ARG A 469 25.83 0.72 44.48
C ARG A 469 25.18 0.47 45.83
N SER A 470 24.85 -0.77 46.08
CA SER A 470 24.28 -1.25 47.35
C SER A 470 25.00 -2.55 47.70
N ARG A 471 25.00 -2.91 48.99
CA ARG A 471 25.56 -4.19 49.44
C ARG A 471 24.91 -5.37 48.72
N GLY A 472 23.60 -5.30 48.45
CA GLY A 472 22.89 -6.28 47.62
C GLY A 472 23.43 -6.37 46.19
N SER A 473 23.65 -5.24 45.53
CA SER A 473 24.20 -5.19 44.16
C SER A 473 25.62 -5.76 44.11
N ASP A 474 26.45 -5.46 45.11
CA ASP A 474 27.80 -5.99 45.24
C ASP A 474 27.79 -7.50 45.47
N LEU A 475 26.89 -8.01 46.32
CA LEU A 475 26.67 -9.43 46.53
C LEU A 475 26.24 -10.13 45.23
N MET A 476 25.30 -9.56 44.49
CA MET A 476 24.88 -10.10 43.20
C MET A 476 26.05 -10.18 42.21
N HIS A 477 26.85 -9.12 42.10
CA HIS A 477 28.02 -9.10 41.23
C HIS A 477 29.08 -10.13 41.65
N TYR A 478 29.32 -10.28 42.95
CA TYR A 478 30.19 -11.32 43.49
C TYR A 478 29.70 -12.72 43.12
N LEU A 479 28.42 -13.03 43.35
CA LEU A 479 27.82 -14.33 43.03
C LEU A 479 27.87 -14.65 41.53
N ILE A 480 27.63 -13.65 40.67
CA ILE A 480 27.73 -13.81 39.21
C ILE A 480 29.16 -14.10 38.79
N LYS A 481 30.14 -13.43 39.40
CA LYS A 481 31.56 -13.63 39.09
C LYS A 481 32.02 -15.02 39.52
N THR A 482 31.70 -15.45 40.74
CA THR A 482 32.13 -16.74 41.30
C THR A 482 31.43 -17.93 40.64
N ARG A 483 30.19 -17.77 40.16
CA ARG A 483 29.43 -18.84 39.48
C ARG A 483 29.43 -18.73 37.95
N SER A 484 30.28 -17.88 37.39
CA SER A 484 30.31 -17.62 35.94
C SER A 484 30.69 -18.88 35.14
N ASP A 485 31.63 -19.68 35.63
CA ASP A 485 32.11 -20.88 34.93
C ASP A 485 31.05 -21.98 34.94
N GLU A 486 30.40 -22.21 36.08
CA GLU A 486 29.23 -23.09 36.22
C GLU A 486 28.11 -22.67 35.27
N TYR A 487 27.75 -21.39 35.21
CA TYR A 487 26.73 -20.89 34.29
C TYR A 487 27.11 -21.11 32.81
N ASN A 488 28.40 -21.05 32.49
CA ASN A 488 28.87 -21.15 31.11
C ASN A 488 28.99 -22.60 30.63
N SER A 489 29.32 -23.55 31.51
CA SER A 489 29.44 -24.98 31.19
C SER A 489 28.08 -25.69 31.03
N LEU A 490 27.02 -25.15 31.61
CA LEU A 490 25.68 -25.74 31.55
C LEU A 490 24.95 -25.47 30.22
N ASP A 491 23.96 -26.32 29.93
CA ASP A 491 23.00 -26.12 28.84
C ASP A 491 21.95 -25.04 29.14
N ARG A 492 21.25 -24.58 28.09
CA ARG A 492 20.27 -23.49 28.18
C ARG A 492 19.18 -23.72 29.25
N GLY A 493 18.73 -24.96 29.45
CA GLY A 493 17.72 -25.30 30.46
C GLY A 493 18.27 -25.25 31.90
N MET A 494 19.50 -25.71 32.10
CA MET A 494 20.13 -25.81 33.43
C MET A 494 20.67 -24.48 33.96
N LYS A 495 20.93 -23.51 33.08
CA LYS A 495 21.33 -22.15 33.45
C LYS A 495 20.33 -21.43 34.36
N VAL A 496 19.06 -21.80 34.27
CA VAL A 496 18.01 -21.22 35.13
C VAL A 496 18.27 -21.58 36.60
N GLN A 497 18.78 -22.77 36.90
CA GLN A 497 19.05 -23.21 38.28
C GLN A 497 20.16 -22.39 38.94
N VAL A 498 21.22 -22.06 38.19
CA VAL A 498 22.31 -21.19 38.69
C VAL A 498 21.77 -19.79 38.99
N VAL A 499 20.90 -19.26 38.12
CA VAL A 499 20.28 -17.95 38.30
C VAL A 499 19.34 -17.95 39.51
N ASP A 500 18.50 -18.97 39.65
CA ASP A 500 17.59 -19.09 40.79
C ASP A 500 18.35 -19.19 42.10
N ALA A 501 19.44 -19.94 42.15
CA ALA A 501 20.27 -20.01 43.35
C ALA A 501 20.95 -18.67 43.71
N VAL A 502 21.24 -17.81 42.73
CA VAL A 502 21.68 -16.42 43.00
C VAL A 502 20.53 -15.59 43.58
N LEU A 503 19.32 -15.70 43.02
CA LEU A 503 18.14 -14.98 43.51
C LEU A 503 17.79 -15.38 44.95
N GLU A 504 17.72 -16.69 45.22
CA GLU A 504 17.41 -17.23 46.55
C GLU A 504 18.46 -16.82 47.58
N ARG A 505 19.74 -16.78 47.20
CA ARG A 505 20.79 -16.30 48.11
C ARG A 505 20.59 -14.85 48.53
N ILE A 506 20.26 -13.97 47.58
CA ILE A 506 20.03 -12.55 47.85
C ILE A 506 18.77 -12.35 48.70
N LYS A 507 17.68 -13.04 48.36
CA LYS A 507 16.43 -13.01 49.15
C LYS A 507 16.62 -13.54 50.57
N GLY A 508 17.43 -14.59 50.74
CA GLY A 508 17.79 -15.15 52.05
C GLY A 508 18.56 -14.18 52.95
N GLU A 509 19.23 -13.16 52.38
CA GLU A 509 19.86 -12.06 53.13
C GLU A 509 18.91 -10.86 53.33
N GLY A 510 17.62 -11.03 53.03
CA GLY A 510 16.61 -9.97 53.11
C GLY A 510 16.67 -8.96 51.97
N GLY A 511 17.36 -9.28 50.88
CA GLY A 511 17.46 -8.41 49.70
C GLY A 511 16.29 -8.56 48.75
N ARG A 512 15.76 -7.43 48.25
CA ARG A 512 14.76 -7.36 47.18
C ARG A 512 15.44 -7.01 45.85
N PHE A 513 14.71 -7.20 44.75
CA PHE A 513 15.18 -6.77 43.43
C PHE A 513 14.36 -5.57 42.98
N LEU A 514 14.99 -4.41 42.88
CA LEU A 514 14.33 -3.14 42.62
C LEU A 514 14.70 -2.59 41.25
N GLN A 515 13.76 -1.89 40.62
CA GLN A 515 13.99 -1.09 39.43
C GLN A 515 13.45 0.33 39.67
N THR A 516 14.21 1.36 39.27
CA THR A 516 13.72 2.75 39.32
C THR A 516 12.44 2.90 38.51
N ALA A 517 11.42 3.55 39.07
CA ALA A 517 10.20 3.95 38.41
C ALA A 517 10.14 5.49 38.33
N PRO A 518 10.75 6.12 37.30
CA PRO A 518 10.89 7.58 37.22
C PRO A 518 9.54 8.30 37.23
N GLU A 519 8.52 7.68 36.64
CA GLU A 519 7.16 8.24 36.52
C GLU A 519 6.42 8.33 37.87
N HIS A 520 6.90 7.63 38.90
CA HIS A 520 6.27 7.59 40.22
C HIS A 520 7.19 8.07 41.35
N GLY A 521 8.38 8.57 41.02
CA GLY A 521 9.32 9.09 42.02
C GLY A 521 9.78 8.05 43.06
N GLY A 522 9.84 6.76 42.69
CA GLY A 522 10.10 5.68 43.64
C GLY A 522 10.68 4.40 43.03
N TRP A 523 10.55 3.31 43.78
CA TRP A 523 11.13 2.01 43.44
C TRP A 523 10.03 0.99 43.16
N LEU A 524 10.23 0.19 42.12
CA LEU A 524 9.37 -0.94 41.81
C LEU A 524 10.09 -2.23 42.19
N GLU A 525 9.53 -3.00 43.12
CA GLU A 525 10.00 -4.37 43.33
C GLU A 525 9.69 -5.18 42.07
N VAL A 526 10.68 -5.78 41.43
CA VAL A 526 10.42 -6.57 40.23
C VAL A 526 10.07 -8.01 40.62
N THR A 527 9.20 -8.65 39.83
CA THR A 527 8.88 -10.08 40.02
C THR A 527 10.13 -10.95 39.97
N THR A 528 10.06 -12.13 40.59
CA THR A 528 11.12 -13.15 40.52
C THR A 528 11.50 -13.47 39.06
N GLU A 529 10.52 -13.54 38.16
CA GLU A 529 10.78 -13.80 36.74
C GLU A 529 11.56 -12.66 36.06
N MET A 530 11.21 -11.41 36.36
CA MET A 530 11.95 -10.26 35.86
C MET A 530 13.38 -10.23 36.44
N ALA A 531 13.54 -10.51 37.74
CA ALA A 531 14.84 -10.62 38.38
C ALA A 531 15.70 -11.71 37.73
N ARG A 532 15.14 -12.89 37.42
CA ARG A 532 15.79 -13.99 36.72
C ARG A 532 16.31 -13.57 35.35
N ILE A 533 15.49 -12.86 34.55
CA ILE A 533 15.90 -12.34 33.24
C ILE A 533 17.07 -11.36 33.37
N ARG A 534 17.02 -10.47 34.37
CA ARG A 534 18.06 -9.46 34.62
C ARG A 534 19.37 -10.10 35.06
N VAL A 535 19.34 -11.00 36.04
CA VAL A 535 20.54 -11.73 36.51
C VAL A 535 21.16 -12.56 35.37
N SER A 536 20.35 -13.24 34.56
CA SER A 536 20.82 -13.94 33.34
C SER A 536 21.51 -13.00 32.34
N LYS A 537 21.08 -11.74 32.25
CA LYS A 537 21.76 -10.74 31.41
C LYS A 537 23.12 -10.35 31.98
N TYR A 538 23.26 -10.24 33.30
CA TYR A 538 24.55 -9.95 33.92
C TYR A 538 25.56 -11.08 33.74
N PHE A 539 25.16 -12.36 33.85
CA PHE A 539 26.04 -13.49 33.50
C PHE A 539 26.57 -13.38 32.06
N ARG A 540 25.69 -13.08 31.09
CA ARG A 540 26.07 -12.89 29.69
C ARG A 540 27.02 -11.72 29.48
N ASN A 541 26.83 -10.62 30.22
CA ASN A 541 27.71 -9.46 30.17
C ASN A 541 29.07 -9.77 30.78
N ASN A 542 29.11 -10.46 31.92
CA ASN A 542 30.35 -10.91 32.58
C ASN A 542 31.18 -11.78 31.62
N ARG A 543 30.55 -12.75 30.96
CA ARG A 543 31.22 -13.58 29.93
C ARG A 543 31.81 -12.74 28.78
N ARG A 544 31.10 -11.69 28.33
CA ARG A 544 31.60 -10.81 27.25
C ARG A 544 32.79 -9.95 27.71
N GLN A 545 32.81 -9.54 28.97
CA GLN A 545 33.94 -8.82 29.55
C GLN A 545 35.16 -9.73 29.75
N ALA A 546 34.96 -10.96 30.24
CA ALA A 546 36.03 -11.94 30.37
C ALA A 546 36.72 -12.20 29.01
N LYS A 547 35.93 -12.36 27.93
CA LYS A 547 36.45 -12.51 26.55
C LYS A 547 37.14 -11.27 25.96
N ARG A 548 36.97 -10.10 26.58
CA ARG A 548 37.64 -8.86 26.14
C ARG A 548 38.95 -8.62 26.88
N ASN A 549 39.09 -9.19 28.08
CA ASN A 549 40.23 -8.98 28.97
C ASN A 549 41.26 -10.10 28.89
N GLY A 550 40.89 -11.25 28.32
CA GLY A 550 41.81 -12.33 27.93
C GLY A 550 41.81 -12.45 26.43
#